data_AF-A0A834KVP0-F1
#
_entry.id   AF-A0A834KVP0-F1
#
_cell.length_a   1.000
_cell.length_b   1.000
_cell.length_c   1.000
_cell.angle_alpha   90.00
_cell.angle_beta   90.00
_cell.angle_gamma   90.00
#
_symmetry.space_group_name_H-M   'P 1'
#
loop_
_entity.id
_entity.type
_entity.pdbx_description
1 polymer ?
#
loop_
_entity_poly.entity_id
_entity_poly.type
_entity_poly.pdbx_seq_one_letter_code
_entity_poly.pdbx_strand_id
1 'polypeptide(L)'
;MYKLNVFIVLCSFSIISLVTVPVKTKSYCEFNEEIFSYFYNLTKLSKPGEDIEIQQSANESIRMQLCSPLIKKCNGKDGYSICLKKNNKEIGIGKVVPQLITKFGKIKFIFYGDECRSGINYKVDILMLCDYSITSYSVPTGSECHFQMIWSSAFACYANKKEINCTVTNPSDDSHYDLSPLKGYSENYVIYAGTNTSLEIILNVCHSVIFGFGALCQVNSGACLYDPVKAPTLGYLNLGDVQETLSFDSSNNLILKYENGAICKENQEKRQQEEHIRTTITFICNLKAKDTLPEVTETDGCHYQLTWITAVACSLEQLHEYSVKTSRRCIINNPITNFMYNLDSLMDKDFNVTSSRGTKYKFSVCGPLINNTCKAGTG
;
A
#
# COMPACT_ATOMS: atom_id res chain seq x y z
N MET A 1 -84.06 25.33 41.10
CA MET A 1 -82.73 25.57 41.72
C MET A 1 -81.90 24.30 41.59
N TYR A 2 -80.98 24.22 40.64
CA TYR A 2 -79.75 23.40 40.69
C TYR A 2 -78.74 24.02 39.70
N LYS A 3 -77.50 24.22 40.17
CA LYS A 3 -76.47 25.08 39.58
C LYS A 3 -75.86 24.49 38.30
N LEU A 4 -75.70 25.34 37.29
CA LEU A 4 -74.92 25.09 36.07
C LEU A 4 -73.43 25.36 36.40
N ASN A 5 -72.57 24.34 36.37
CA ASN A 5 -71.12 24.49 36.41
C ASN A 5 -70.58 24.20 35.00
N VAL A 6 -70.13 25.24 34.31
CA VAL A 6 -69.45 25.14 33.01
C VAL A 6 -67.96 25.01 33.27
N PHE A 7 -67.38 23.84 33.00
CA PHE A 7 -65.94 23.65 32.94
C PHE A 7 -65.45 24.05 31.54
N ILE A 8 -64.67 25.12 31.44
CA ILE A 8 -63.97 25.52 30.22
C ILE A 8 -62.70 24.67 30.12
N VAL A 9 -62.66 23.77 29.14
CA VAL A 9 -61.45 23.01 28.79
C VAL A 9 -60.64 23.87 27.82
N LEU A 10 -59.54 24.45 28.30
CA LEU A 10 -58.52 25.09 27.47
C LEU A 10 -57.63 24.01 26.85
N CYS A 11 -57.88 23.64 25.60
CA CYS A 11 -56.96 22.84 24.80
C CYS A 11 -55.74 23.70 24.40
N SER A 12 -54.62 23.49 25.07
CA SER A 12 -53.33 24.02 24.63
C SER A 12 -52.86 23.27 23.38
N PHE A 13 -52.93 23.94 22.22
CA PHE A 13 -52.28 23.45 20.99
C PHE A 13 -50.77 23.68 21.11
N SER A 14 -50.03 22.65 21.51
CA SER A 14 -48.58 22.63 21.38
C SER A 14 -48.23 22.46 19.91
N ILE A 15 -47.67 23.51 19.29
CA ILE A 15 -47.08 23.44 17.95
C ILE A 15 -45.82 22.56 18.07
N ILE A 16 -45.93 21.29 17.66
CA ILE A 16 -44.77 20.42 17.49
C ILE A 16 -44.07 20.89 16.22
N SER A 17 -43.04 21.72 16.37
CA SER A 17 -42.09 21.99 15.31
C SER A 17 -41.38 20.68 14.96
N LEU A 18 -41.76 20.07 13.84
CA LEU A 18 -41.00 18.98 13.22
C LEU A 18 -39.62 19.52 12.84
N VAL A 19 -38.65 19.30 13.72
CA VAL A 19 -37.24 19.42 13.38
C VAL A 19 -36.96 18.31 12.35
N THR A 20 -36.88 18.68 11.08
CA THR A 20 -36.34 17.80 10.05
C THR A 20 -34.88 17.55 10.39
N VAL A 21 -34.59 16.42 11.04
CA VAL A 21 -33.22 15.93 11.16
C VAL A 21 -32.73 15.73 9.71
N PRO A 22 -31.65 16.41 9.29
CA PRO A 22 -31.12 16.19 7.96
C PRO A 22 -30.71 14.72 7.88
N VAL A 23 -31.39 13.94 7.04
CA VAL A 23 -31.00 12.58 6.71
C VAL A 23 -29.61 12.70 6.10
N LYS A 24 -28.59 12.30 6.86
CA LYS A 24 -27.20 12.26 6.39
C LYS A 24 -27.17 11.26 5.24
N THR A 25 -27.21 11.75 4.01
CA THR A 25 -27.07 10.90 2.81
C THR A 25 -25.73 10.18 2.93
N LYS A 26 -25.77 8.85 2.99
CA LYS A 26 -24.57 8.00 3.10
C LYS A 26 -23.60 8.36 1.99
N SER A 27 -22.36 8.69 2.35
CA SER A 27 -21.34 9.05 1.37
C SER A 27 -21.05 7.86 0.46
N TYR A 28 -20.89 8.09 -0.85
CA TYR A 28 -20.49 7.04 -1.80
C TYR A 28 -19.03 6.59 -1.59
N CYS A 29 -18.27 7.29 -0.72
CA CYS A 29 -16.95 6.87 -0.27
C CYS A 29 -16.96 6.07 1.04
N GLU A 30 -18.15 5.70 1.54
CA GLU A 30 -18.33 4.87 2.72
C GLU A 30 -19.09 3.60 2.32
N PHE A 31 -18.39 2.48 2.24
CA PHE A 31 -18.96 1.22 1.73
C PHE A 31 -18.37 0.02 2.46
N ASN A 32 -19.10 -1.09 2.43
CA ASN A 32 -18.59 -2.37 2.90
C ASN A 32 -18.11 -3.18 1.70
N GLU A 33 -16.99 -3.84 1.87
CA GLU A 33 -16.50 -4.87 0.94
C GLU A 33 -17.29 -6.17 1.12
N GLU A 34 -17.45 -6.96 0.05
CA GLU A 34 -18.38 -8.10 0.02
C GLU A 34 -17.85 -9.36 0.74
N ILE A 35 -16.54 -9.59 0.76
CA ILE A 35 -15.89 -10.83 1.21
C ILE A 35 -15.75 -10.85 2.73
N PHE A 36 -15.16 -9.81 3.31
CA PHE A 36 -14.89 -9.72 4.75
C PHE A 36 -15.86 -8.78 5.48
N SER A 37 -16.82 -8.18 4.76
CA SER A 37 -17.71 -7.15 5.31
C SER A 37 -16.94 -5.98 5.95
N TYR A 38 -15.72 -5.72 5.48
CA TYR A 38 -14.89 -4.65 6.01
C TYR A 38 -15.39 -3.29 5.51
N PHE A 39 -15.49 -2.33 6.43
CA PHE A 39 -15.95 -0.98 6.15
C PHE A 39 -14.80 -0.09 5.69
N TYR A 40 -14.86 0.34 4.44
CA TYR A 40 -13.97 1.34 3.87
C TYR A 40 -14.55 2.74 4.06
N ASN A 41 -13.71 3.67 4.54
CA ASN A 41 -14.02 5.10 4.61
C ASN A 41 -12.94 5.91 3.89
N LEU A 42 -13.23 6.32 2.66
CA LEU A 42 -12.33 7.08 1.80
C LEU A 42 -12.55 8.60 1.89
N THR A 43 -13.44 9.08 2.77
CA THR A 43 -13.82 10.51 2.82
C THR A 43 -12.65 11.46 3.02
N LYS A 44 -11.60 11.01 3.73
CA LYS A 44 -10.35 11.75 3.98
C LYS A 44 -9.49 11.96 2.73
N LEU A 45 -9.81 11.33 1.60
CA LEU A 45 -9.14 11.57 0.32
C LEU A 45 -9.61 12.84 -0.39
N SER A 46 -10.71 13.45 0.07
CA SER A 46 -11.10 14.78 -0.41
C SER A 46 -10.36 15.84 0.39
N LYS A 47 -9.85 16.85 -0.32
CA LYS A 47 -9.15 17.97 0.31
C LYS A 47 -10.14 19.07 0.68
N PRO A 48 -10.30 19.44 1.96
CA PRO A 48 -11.15 20.57 2.31
C PRO A 48 -10.52 21.88 1.81
N GLY A 49 -11.31 22.70 1.12
CA GLY A 49 -10.94 24.08 0.75
C GLY A 49 -10.24 24.25 -0.60
N GLU A 50 -9.70 23.19 -1.21
CA GLU A 50 -9.07 23.25 -2.54
C GLU A 50 -9.35 22.00 -3.37
N ASP A 51 -9.50 22.16 -4.69
CA ASP A 51 -9.54 21.03 -5.63
C ASP A 51 -8.12 20.50 -5.87
N ILE A 52 -7.98 19.18 -6.03
CA ILE A 52 -6.72 18.58 -6.46
C ILE A 52 -6.52 18.94 -7.94
N GLU A 53 -5.40 19.57 -8.27
CA GLU A 53 -5.04 19.89 -9.64
C GLU A 53 -3.93 18.96 -10.14
N ILE A 54 -4.21 18.25 -11.24
CA ILE A 54 -3.31 17.31 -11.89
C ILE A 54 -2.94 17.85 -13.27
N GLN A 55 -1.67 18.19 -13.46
CA GLN A 55 -1.18 18.69 -14.74
C GLN A 55 -0.95 17.52 -15.71
N GLN A 56 -1.59 17.54 -16.88
CA GLN A 56 -1.36 16.56 -17.96
C GLN A 56 -0.35 17.07 -18.99
N SER A 57 -0.46 18.36 -19.36
CA SER A 57 0.45 19.02 -20.30
C SER A 57 0.46 20.53 -20.04
N ALA A 58 1.23 21.31 -20.80
CA ALA A 58 1.28 22.77 -20.64
C ALA A 58 -0.10 23.45 -20.74
N ASN A 59 -1.03 22.90 -21.54
CA ASN A 59 -2.34 23.49 -21.81
C ASN A 59 -3.53 22.64 -21.31
N GLU A 60 -3.25 21.56 -20.57
CA GLU A 60 -4.26 20.60 -20.12
C GLU A 60 -4.03 20.21 -18.65
N SER A 61 -5.03 20.45 -17.81
CA SER A 61 -5.05 20.06 -16.40
C SER A 61 -6.40 19.50 -15.99
N ILE A 62 -6.44 18.66 -14.97
CA ILE A 62 -7.67 18.15 -14.36
C ILE A 62 -7.77 18.69 -12.94
N ARG A 63 -8.93 19.25 -12.59
CA ARG A 63 -9.32 19.54 -11.21
C ARG A 63 -10.25 18.46 -10.71
N MET A 64 -10.03 17.96 -9.50
CA MET A 64 -10.88 16.90 -8.96
C MET A 64 -11.02 16.88 -7.44
N GLN A 65 -12.12 16.27 -7.01
CA GLN A 65 -12.40 15.81 -5.65
C GLN A 65 -12.99 14.41 -5.73
N LEU A 66 -12.46 13.45 -4.97
CA LEU A 66 -12.91 12.06 -5.08
C LEU A 66 -14.25 11.84 -4.36
N CYS A 67 -14.36 12.26 -3.10
CA CYS A 67 -15.48 11.96 -2.19
C CYS A 67 -16.39 13.17 -1.91
N SER A 68 -16.23 14.24 -2.68
CA SER A 68 -17.09 15.42 -2.65
C SER A 68 -17.22 16.01 -4.05
N PRO A 69 -18.21 16.89 -4.28
CA PRO A 69 -18.18 17.80 -5.41
C PRO A 69 -16.92 18.68 -5.38
N LEU A 70 -16.58 19.25 -6.54
CA LEU A 70 -15.55 20.29 -6.66
C LEU A 70 -15.89 21.50 -5.79
N ILE A 71 -14.86 22.11 -5.21
CA ILE A 71 -14.96 23.37 -4.46
C ILE A 71 -15.23 24.52 -5.43
N LYS A 72 -14.52 24.55 -6.56
CA LYS A 72 -14.74 25.52 -7.62
C LYS A 72 -15.60 24.92 -8.72
N LYS A 73 -16.63 25.64 -9.14
CA LYS A 73 -17.52 25.25 -10.25
C LYS A 73 -16.73 24.84 -11.50
N CYS A 74 -17.30 23.93 -12.27
CA CYS A 74 -16.77 23.53 -13.57
C CYS A 74 -17.66 24.11 -14.67
N ASN A 75 -17.10 24.96 -15.53
CA ASN A 75 -17.86 25.64 -16.58
C ASN A 75 -19.10 26.40 -16.02
N GLY A 76 -18.91 27.04 -14.86
CA GLY A 76 -19.96 27.78 -14.15
C GLY A 76 -21.05 26.92 -13.49
N LYS A 77 -20.96 25.59 -13.56
CA LYS A 77 -21.96 24.65 -13.02
C LYS A 77 -21.44 23.88 -11.80
N ASP A 78 -22.35 23.63 -10.86
CA ASP A 78 -22.16 22.72 -9.74
C ASP A 78 -22.48 21.26 -10.16
N GLY A 79 -22.22 20.29 -9.28
CA GLY A 79 -22.58 18.89 -9.52
C GLY A 79 -21.50 18.04 -10.23
N TYR A 80 -20.29 18.58 -10.36
CA TYR A 80 -19.12 17.85 -10.88
C TYR A 80 -18.13 17.55 -9.76
N SER A 81 -17.49 16.38 -9.84
CA SER A 81 -16.32 16.00 -9.04
C SER A 81 -15.03 16.08 -9.84
N ILE A 82 -15.11 16.10 -11.18
CA ILE A 82 -13.94 16.10 -12.06
C ILE A 82 -14.17 17.07 -13.22
N CYS A 83 -13.25 18.02 -13.40
CA CYS A 83 -13.29 19.04 -14.42
C CYS A 83 -11.99 19.03 -15.23
N LEU A 84 -12.11 18.92 -16.55
CA LEU A 84 -10.99 19.04 -17.47
C LEU A 84 -10.85 20.49 -17.91
N LYS A 85 -9.67 21.07 -17.75
CA LYS A 85 -9.30 22.35 -18.31
C LYS A 85 -8.41 22.12 -19.52
N LYS A 86 -8.90 22.45 -20.71
CA LYS A 86 -8.18 22.27 -21.99
C LYS A 86 -8.28 23.55 -22.82
N ASN A 87 -7.14 24.14 -23.16
CA ASN A 87 -7.09 25.39 -23.95
C ASN A 87 -7.97 26.50 -23.34
N ASN A 88 -7.90 26.70 -22.01
CA ASN A 88 -8.74 27.63 -21.23
C ASN A 88 -10.25 27.39 -21.27
N LYS A 89 -10.71 26.25 -21.82
CA LYS A 89 -12.10 25.81 -21.69
C LYS A 89 -12.22 24.77 -20.59
N GLU A 90 -13.29 24.87 -19.82
CA GLU A 90 -13.63 23.90 -18.78
C GLU A 90 -14.70 22.95 -19.28
N ILE A 91 -14.49 21.66 -19.06
CA ILE A 91 -15.37 20.58 -19.49
C ILE A 91 -15.63 19.69 -18.28
N GLY A 92 -16.91 19.48 -17.94
CA GLY A 92 -17.28 18.63 -16.82
C GLY A 92 -17.20 17.15 -17.19
N ILE A 93 -16.08 16.51 -16.89
CA ILE A 93 -15.82 15.11 -17.30
C ILE A 93 -16.28 14.07 -16.29
N GLY A 94 -16.65 14.47 -15.06
CA GLY A 94 -17.19 13.57 -14.05
C GLY A 94 -18.20 14.23 -13.11
N LYS A 95 -19.47 13.82 -13.21
CA LYS A 95 -20.58 14.26 -12.35
C LYS A 95 -20.66 13.45 -11.06
N VAL A 96 -21.21 14.06 -10.00
CA VAL A 96 -21.67 13.31 -8.82
C VAL A 96 -23.06 12.72 -9.06
N VAL A 97 -23.41 11.55 -8.52
CA VAL A 97 -22.56 10.60 -7.77
C VAL A 97 -21.92 9.59 -8.74
N PRO A 98 -20.68 9.12 -8.49
CA PRO A 98 -20.07 8.09 -9.33
C PRO A 98 -20.77 6.73 -9.17
N GLN A 99 -20.58 5.87 -10.17
CA GLN A 99 -20.82 4.44 -10.01
C GLN A 99 -19.60 3.82 -9.31
N LEU A 100 -19.84 3.07 -8.23
CA LEU A 100 -18.81 2.39 -7.46
C LEU A 100 -18.85 0.87 -7.72
N ILE A 101 -17.69 0.27 -7.97
CA ILE A 101 -17.49 -1.19 -8.09
C ILE A 101 -16.57 -1.64 -6.95
N THR A 102 -17.05 -2.56 -6.11
CA THR A 102 -16.35 -3.08 -4.90
C THR A 102 -16.13 -4.60 -4.92
N LYS A 103 -16.33 -5.26 -6.06
CA LYS A 103 -16.31 -6.73 -6.16
C LYS A 103 -14.89 -7.27 -6.22
N PHE A 104 -14.65 -8.42 -5.58
CA PHE A 104 -13.38 -9.14 -5.62
C PHE A 104 -12.18 -8.26 -5.25
N GLY A 105 -12.28 -7.55 -4.11
CA GLY A 105 -11.22 -6.66 -3.60
C GLY A 105 -10.93 -5.43 -4.47
N LYS A 106 -11.64 -5.25 -5.59
CA LYS A 106 -11.48 -4.10 -6.49
C LYS A 106 -12.30 -2.93 -5.99
N ILE A 107 -11.67 -1.77 -5.80
CA ILE A 107 -12.36 -0.51 -5.51
C ILE A 107 -12.19 0.41 -6.72
N LYS A 108 -13.23 0.55 -7.54
CA LYS A 108 -13.20 1.37 -8.76
C LYS A 108 -14.37 2.35 -8.79
N PHE A 109 -14.04 3.64 -8.90
CA PHE A 109 -15.02 4.69 -9.17
C PHE A 109 -15.13 4.93 -10.68
N ILE A 110 -16.34 5.05 -11.18
CA ILE A 110 -16.65 5.38 -12.57
C ILE A 110 -17.49 6.64 -12.58
N PHE A 111 -16.93 7.72 -13.11
CA PHE A 111 -17.61 8.99 -13.30
C PHE A 111 -18.03 9.15 -14.75
N TYR A 112 -19.21 9.72 -14.96
CA TYR A 112 -19.70 10.11 -16.28
C TYR A 112 -19.89 11.62 -16.34
N GLY A 113 -19.45 12.23 -17.42
CA GLY A 113 -19.42 13.68 -17.60
C GLY A 113 -20.49 14.23 -18.53
N ASP A 114 -20.12 15.31 -19.20
CA ASP A 114 -20.85 15.88 -20.32
C ASP A 114 -20.64 15.06 -21.59
N GLU A 115 -21.40 15.40 -22.64
CA GLU A 115 -21.26 14.77 -23.94
C GLU A 115 -19.89 15.13 -24.54
N CYS A 116 -19.13 14.09 -24.91
CA CYS A 116 -17.82 14.23 -25.56
C CYS A 116 -17.98 14.20 -27.08
N ARG A 117 -18.80 13.27 -27.59
CA ARG A 117 -19.16 13.09 -29.01
C ARG A 117 -20.62 12.64 -29.08
N SER A 118 -21.25 12.72 -30.26
CA SER A 118 -22.67 12.37 -30.43
C SER A 118 -23.03 11.01 -29.80
N GLY A 119 -23.79 11.06 -28.69
CA GLY A 119 -24.23 9.89 -27.94
C GLY A 119 -23.19 9.25 -27.01
N ILE A 120 -22.00 9.84 -26.86
CA ILE A 120 -20.91 9.35 -26.00
C ILE A 120 -20.52 10.43 -25.00
N ASN A 121 -20.74 10.14 -23.72
CA ASN A 121 -20.30 11.01 -22.63
C ASN A 121 -18.84 10.75 -22.26
N TYR A 122 -18.19 11.76 -21.69
CA TYR A 122 -16.92 11.57 -21.01
C TYR A 122 -17.05 10.51 -19.91
N LYS A 123 -16.00 9.71 -19.77
CA LYS A 123 -15.91 8.67 -18.75
C LYS A 123 -14.57 8.77 -18.04
N VAL A 124 -14.56 8.70 -16.71
CA VAL A 124 -13.34 8.65 -15.90
C VAL A 124 -13.39 7.43 -14.98
N ASP A 125 -12.42 6.54 -15.15
CA ASP A 125 -12.21 5.36 -14.33
C ASP A 125 -11.08 5.62 -13.33
N ILE A 126 -11.38 5.54 -12.04
CA ILE A 126 -10.38 5.66 -10.97
C ILE A 126 -10.29 4.30 -10.26
N LEU A 127 -9.15 3.64 -10.38
CA LEU A 127 -8.86 2.41 -9.65
C LEU A 127 -8.09 2.76 -8.37
N MET A 128 -8.67 2.43 -7.22
CA MET A 128 -7.96 2.57 -5.95
C MET A 128 -7.06 1.35 -5.72
N LEU A 129 -5.81 1.59 -5.35
CA LEU A 129 -4.87 0.57 -4.90
C LEU A 129 -4.47 0.81 -3.45
N CYS A 130 -4.27 -0.27 -2.70
CA CYS A 130 -3.74 -0.19 -1.35
C CYS A 130 -2.25 0.18 -1.40
N ASP A 131 -1.87 1.19 -0.64
CA ASP A 131 -0.48 1.51 -0.33
C ASP A 131 -0.43 2.08 1.09
N TYR A 132 0.16 1.34 2.04
CA TYR A 132 0.23 1.77 3.42
C TYR A 132 1.22 2.93 3.65
N SER A 133 2.14 3.19 2.73
CA SER A 133 3.26 4.12 2.92
C SER A 133 2.98 5.53 2.41
N ILE A 134 2.17 5.65 1.35
CA ILE A 134 1.95 6.93 0.68
C ILE A 134 0.49 7.09 0.23
N THR A 135 0.09 8.34 0.00
CA THR A 135 -1.07 8.65 -0.84
C THR A 135 -0.58 9.34 -2.11
N SER A 136 -0.82 8.71 -3.26
CA SER A 136 -0.38 9.18 -4.57
C SER A 136 -1.44 8.90 -5.62
N TYR A 137 -1.39 9.63 -6.73
CA TYR A 137 -2.28 9.44 -7.86
C TYR A 137 -1.50 9.56 -9.16
N SER A 138 -1.85 8.74 -10.15
CA SER A 138 -1.22 8.76 -11.46
C SER A 138 -1.76 9.90 -12.31
N VAL A 139 -0.97 10.36 -13.28
CA VAL A 139 -1.51 11.18 -14.38
C VAL A 139 -2.56 10.33 -15.12
N PRO A 140 -3.78 10.86 -15.38
CA PRO A 140 -4.78 10.13 -16.13
C PRO A 140 -4.29 9.79 -17.54
N THR A 141 -4.53 8.55 -17.95
CA THR A 141 -4.20 8.00 -19.27
C THR A 141 -5.49 7.64 -20.01
N GLY A 142 -5.43 7.45 -21.33
CA GLY A 142 -6.56 6.93 -22.08
C GLY A 142 -6.78 7.60 -23.42
N SER A 143 -8.03 7.65 -23.85
CA SER A 143 -8.46 8.26 -25.11
C SER A 143 -9.15 9.60 -24.88
N GLU A 144 -9.52 10.30 -25.96
CA GLU A 144 -10.14 11.63 -25.89
C GLU A 144 -11.38 11.70 -24.97
N CYS A 145 -12.22 10.65 -24.94
CA CYS A 145 -13.46 10.62 -24.14
C CYS A 145 -13.41 9.69 -22.92
N HIS A 146 -12.31 8.96 -22.71
CA HIS A 146 -12.20 7.98 -21.63
C HIS A 146 -10.85 8.07 -20.96
N PHE A 147 -10.87 8.51 -19.70
CA PHE A 147 -9.70 8.64 -18.84
C PHE A 147 -9.66 7.51 -17.82
N GLN A 148 -8.45 7.06 -17.50
CA GLN A 148 -8.17 6.01 -16.54
C GLN A 148 -7.00 6.46 -15.67
N MET A 149 -7.16 6.36 -14.36
CA MET A 149 -6.10 6.68 -13.40
C MET A 149 -6.09 5.71 -12.24
N ILE A 150 -4.91 5.61 -11.62
CA ILE A 150 -4.69 4.85 -10.40
C ILE A 150 -4.55 5.84 -9.25
N TRP A 151 -5.17 5.52 -8.11
CA TRP A 151 -5.00 6.25 -6.87
C TRP A 151 -4.60 5.29 -5.77
N SER A 152 -3.36 5.42 -5.31
CA SER A 152 -2.81 4.62 -4.23
C SER A 152 -2.97 5.33 -2.89
N SER A 153 -3.47 4.63 -1.87
CA SER A 153 -3.61 5.22 -0.54
C SER A 153 -3.80 4.17 0.55
N ALA A 154 -3.37 4.49 1.77
CA ALA A 154 -3.64 3.70 2.97
C ALA A 154 -5.14 3.59 3.27
N PHE A 155 -5.98 4.52 2.80
CA PHE A 155 -7.44 4.44 2.96
C PHE A 155 -8.09 3.37 2.07
N ALA A 156 -7.38 2.91 1.02
CA ALA A 156 -7.80 1.78 0.20
C ALA A 156 -7.29 0.43 0.76
N CYS A 157 -6.60 0.45 1.90
CA CYS A 157 -6.09 -0.73 2.56
C CYS A 157 -7.00 -1.24 3.67
N TYR A 158 -6.85 -2.52 3.99
CA TYR A 158 -7.45 -3.13 5.17
C TYR A 158 -6.74 -2.64 6.44
N ALA A 159 -7.46 -1.99 7.36
CA ALA A 159 -6.82 -1.34 8.51
C ALA A 159 -6.23 -2.34 9.53
N ASN A 160 -6.82 -3.53 9.67
CA ASN A 160 -6.39 -4.51 10.69
C ASN A 160 -5.33 -5.48 10.15
N LYS A 161 -4.39 -4.98 9.35
CA LYS A 161 -3.26 -5.76 8.85
C LYS A 161 -2.46 -6.36 10.01
N LYS A 162 -1.94 -7.57 9.83
CA LYS A 162 -1.06 -8.22 10.81
C LYS A 162 0.39 -7.95 10.43
N GLU A 163 1.18 -7.44 11.36
CA GLU A 163 2.59 -7.13 11.15
C GLU A 163 3.40 -7.53 12.39
N ILE A 164 4.60 -8.02 12.16
CA ILE A 164 5.55 -8.42 13.21
C ILE A 164 6.90 -7.73 13.01
N ASN A 165 7.74 -7.76 14.04
CA ASN A 165 9.11 -7.27 13.92
C ASN A 165 9.89 -8.15 12.94
N CYS A 166 10.64 -7.51 12.05
CA CYS A 166 11.38 -8.17 10.98
C CYS A 166 12.90 -8.07 11.18
N THR A 167 13.32 -7.85 12.43
CA THR A 167 14.72 -7.84 12.84
C THR A 167 14.99 -8.92 13.88
N VAL A 168 16.19 -9.48 13.87
CA VAL A 168 16.62 -10.45 14.87
C VAL A 168 18.13 -10.36 15.10
N THR A 169 18.57 -10.61 16.33
CA THR A 169 19.99 -10.75 16.68
C THR A 169 20.28 -12.22 16.88
N ASN A 170 21.37 -12.70 16.27
CA ASN A 170 21.80 -14.08 16.44
C ASN A 170 22.39 -14.28 17.86
N PRO A 171 21.81 -15.16 18.69
CA PRO A 171 22.30 -15.37 20.05
C PRO A 171 23.70 -16.00 20.11
N SER A 172 24.18 -16.59 19.01
CA SER A 172 25.47 -17.30 18.98
C SER A 172 26.67 -16.38 18.77
N ASP A 173 26.51 -15.31 17.99
CA ASP A 173 27.60 -14.42 17.56
C ASP A 173 27.26 -12.92 17.63
N ASP A 174 26.08 -12.55 18.15
CA ASP A 174 25.58 -11.18 18.28
C ASP A 174 25.44 -10.41 16.95
N SER A 175 25.42 -11.12 15.83
CA SER A 175 25.20 -10.51 14.51
C SER A 175 23.75 -10.09 14.32
N HIS A 176 23.55 -8.94 13.67
CA HIS A 176 22.23 -8.33 13.51
C HIS A 176 21.67 -8.57 12.12
N TYR A 177 20.38 -8.86 12.03
CA TYR A 177 19.69 -9.09 10.77
C TYR A 177 18.42 -8.25 10.68
N ASP A 178 18.13 -7.74 9.48
CA ASP A 178 16.95 -6.94 9.19
C ASP A 178 16.35 -7.34 7.84
N LEU A 179 15.23 -8.06 7.87
CA LEU A 179 14.44 -8.43 6.69
C LEU A 179 13.34 -7.41 6.35
N SER A 180 13.25 -6.30 7.07
CA SER A 180 12.28 -5.22 6.79
C SER A 180 12.32 -4.70 5.35
N PRO A 181 13.47 -4.68 4.63
CA PRO A 181 13.49 -4.33 3.22
C PRO A 181 12.67 -5.25 2.30
N LEU A 182 12.35 -6.48 2.75
CA LEU A 182 11.48 -7.42 2.03
C LEU A 182 10.00 -7.29 2.42
N LYS A 183 9.65 -6.40 3.34
CA LYS A 183 8.26 -6.19 3.75
C LYS A 183 7.53 -5.34 2.71
N GLY A 184 6.48 -5.90 2.10
CA GLY A 184 5.65 -5.21 1.12
C GLY A 184 4.56 -4.35 1.77
N TYR A 185 4.46 -3.08 1.37
CA TYR A 185 3.41 -2.15 1.82
C TYR A 185 2.43 -1.70 0.72
N SER A 186 2.74 -1.99 -0.55
CA SER A 186 1.89 -1.68 -1.71
C SER A 186 1.66 -2.88 -2.63
N GLU A 187 2.57 -3.85 -2.61
CA GLU A 187 2.54 -5.03 -3.47
C GLU A 187 2.90 -6.29 -2.68
N ASN A 188 2.41 -7.43 -3.16
CA ASN A 188 2.77 -8.75 -2.65
C ASN A 188 3.75 -9.42 -3.61
N TYR A 189 4.54 -10.37 -3.11
CA TYR A 189 5.30 -11.28 -3.95
C TYR A 189 4.39 -12.35 -4.54
N VAL A 190 4.57 -12.68 -5.81
CA VAL A 190 3.84 -13.74 -6.50
C VAL A 190 4.84 -14.78 -6.99
N ILE A 191 4.69 -16.01 -6.52
CA ILE A 191 5.57 -17.13 -6.82
C ILE A 191 4.76 -18.21 -7.54
N TYR A 192 5.20 -18.60 -8.74
CA TYR A 192 4.53 -19.66 -9.49
C TYR A 192 4.95 -21.03 -8.95
N ALA A 193 3.96 -21.84 -8.56
CA ALA A 193 4.20 -23.17 -8.02
C ALA A 193 4.02 -24.25 -9.11
N GLY A 194 5.09 -24.99 -9.42
CA GLY A 194 5.08 -26.10 -10.37
C GLY A 194 5.38 -25.70 -11.83
N THR A 195 5.28 -26.67 -12.75
CA THR A 195 5.58 -26.46 -14.18
C THR A 195 4.44 -25.76 -14.93
N ASN A 196 3.22 -25.81 -14.39
CA ASN A 196 2.06 -25.08 -14.89
C ASN A 196 1.92 -23.78 -14.10
N THR A 197 2.02 -22.64 -14.77
CA THR A 197 1.97 -21.28 -14.20
C THR A 197 0.60 -20.88 -13.61
N SER A 198 -0.33 -21.82 -13.45
CA SER A 198 -1.70 -21.56 -12.99
C SER A 198 -1.86 -21.56 -11.48
N LEU A 199 -0.83 -21.98 -10.74
CA LEU A 199 -0.80 -21.96 -9.28
C LEU A 199 0.13 -20.85 -8.82
N GLU A 200 -0.41 -19.93 -8.03
CA GLU A 200 0.31 -18.74 -7.58
C GLU A 200 0.32 -18.70 -6.05
N ILE A 201 1.49 -18.72 -5.44
CA ILE A 201 1.66 -18.40 -4.02
C ILE A 201 1.84 -16.90 -3.92
N ILE A 202 0.92 -16.24 -3.24
CA ILE A 202 1.00 -14.83 -2.92
C ILE A 202 1.54 -14.71 -1.50
N LEU A 203 2.64 -13.98 -1.34
CA LEU A 203 3.44 -13.93 -0.12
C LEU A 203 3.72 -12.49 0.27
N ASN A 204 3.81 -12.23 1.57
CA ASN A 204 4.46 -11.05 2.12
C ASN A 204 5.37 -11.45 3.29
N VAL A 205 6.36 -10.62 3.63
CA VAL A 205 7.38 -10.90 4.66
C VAL A 205 7.11 -10.07 5.91
N CYS A 206 6.96 -10.72 7.06
CA CYS A 206 6.68 -10.08 8.36
C CYS A 206 5.40 -9.21 8.38
N HIS A 207 4.54 -9.36 7.38
CA HIS A 207 3.33 -8.59 7.18
C HIS A 207 2.31 -9.49 6.48
N SER A 208 1.02 -9.33 6.78
CA SER A 208 -0.04 -10.09 6.11
C SER A 208 -0.08 -9.72 4.62
N VAL A 209 -0.55 -10.64 3.78
CA VAL A 209 -0.80 -10.37 2.37
C VAL A 209 -1.69 -9.12 2.25
N ILE A 210 -1.29 -8.22 1.37
CA ILE A 210 -2.04 -7.02 1.05
C ILE A 210 -3.30 -7.45 0.32
N PHE A 211 -4.43 -7.34 1.01
CA PHE A 211 -5.73 -7.63 0.44
C PHE A 211 -6.08 -6.62 -0.65
N GLY A 212 -6.54 -7.11 -1.81
CA GLY A 212 -6.96 -6.26 -2.91
C GLY A 212 -7.31 -7.05 -4.16
N PHE A 213 -7.51 -6.34 -5.27
CA PHE A 213 -7.75 -6.95 -6.57
C PHE A 213 -6.57 -7.84 -6.98
N GLY A 214 -6.82 -9.15 -7.13
CA GLY A 214 -5.79 -10.16 -7.41
C GLY A 214 -5.15 -10.82 -6.18
N ALA A 215 -5.57 -10.44 -4.96
CA ALA A 215 -5.11 -11.06 -3.71
C ALA A 215 -6.23 -11.04 -2.67
N LEU A 216 -7.13 -12.03 -2.73
CA LEU A 216 -8.31 -12.14 -1.84
C LEU A 216 -8.07 -13.04 -0.63
N CYS A 217 -6.85 -12.97 -0.11
CA CYS A 217 -6.40 -13.86 0.95
C CYS A 217 -7.03 -13.50 2.29
N GLN A 218 -7.10 -14.48 3.19
CA GLN A 218 -7.55 -14.26 4.56
C GLN A 218 -6.72 -13.16 5.23
N VAL A 219 -7.36 -12.29 6.00
CA VAL A 219 -6.79 -11.00 6.46
C VAL A 219 -5.47 -11.10 7.25
N ASN A 220 -5.20 -12.22 7.93
CA ASN A 220 -3.98 -12.43 8.72
C ASN A 220 -2.94 -13.30 8.00
N SER A 221 -3.28 -13.81 6.82
CA SER A 221 -2.47 -14.75 6.06
C SER A 221 -1.16 -14.07 5.65
N GLY A 222 -0.02 -14.66 6.00
CA GLY A 222 1.30 -14.23 5.52
C GLY A 222 1.60 -14.78 4.13
N ALA A 223 1.00 -15.92 3.79
CA ALA A 223 1.07 -16.54 2.47
C ALA A 223 -0.25 -17.25 2.12
N CYS A 224 -0.67 -17.18 0.87
CA CYS A 224 -1.87 -17.84 0.36
C CYS A 224 -1.63 -18.41 -1.03
N LEU A 225 -2.31 -19.50 -1.36
CA LEU A 225 -2.31 -20.11 -2.69
C LEU A 225 -3.54 -19.66 -3.46
N TYR A 226 -3.34 -19.12 -4.65
CA TYR A 226 -4.37 -19.02 -5.66
C TYR A 226 -4.35 -20.29 -6.54
N ASP A 227 -5.44 -21.07 -6.45
CA ASP A 227 -5.69 -22.24 -7.27
C ASP A 227 -7.10 -22.11 -7.88
N PRO A 228 -7.21 -21.72 -9.17
CA PRO A 228 -8.49 -21.50 -9.83
C PRO A 228 -9.31 -22.80 -10.02
N VAL A 229 -8.72 -23.97 -9.81
CA VAL A 229 -9.35 -25.28 -10.04
C VAL A 229 -9.80 -25.92 -8.72
N LYS A 230 -8.97 -25.88 -7.67
CA LYS A 230 -9.19 -26.65 -6.43
C LYS A 230 -9.60 -25.83 -5.21
N ALA A 231 -9.32 -24.53 -5.16
CA ALA A 231 -9.62 -23.75 -3.96
C ALA A 231 -11.11 -23.35 -3.90
N PRO A 232 -11.73 -23.35 -2.70
CA PRO A 232 -13.15 -23.08 -2.55
C PRO A 232 -13.50 -21.61 -2.88
N THR A 233 -14.71 -21.43 -3.42
CA THR A 233 -15.45 -20.18 -3.71
C THR A 233 -14.75 -19.07 -4.51
N LEU A 234 -13.59 -18.58 -4.07
CA LEU A 234 -12.85 -17.47 -4.68
C LEU A 234 -11.48 -17.88 -5.25
N GLY A 235 -11.09 -19.15 -5.06
CA GLY A 235 -9.83 -19.67 -5.58
C GLY A 235 -8.61 -19.42 -4.68
N TYR A 236 -8.78 -18.92 -3.45
CA TYR A 236 -7.68 -18.63 -2.52
C TYR A 236 -7.70 -19.54 -1.29
N LEU A 237 -6.53 -20.04 -0.91
CA LEU A 237 -6.32 -20.91 0.24
C LEU A 237 -5.26 -20.31 1.17
N ASN A 238 -5.56 -20.19 2.46
CA ASN A 238 -4.60 -19.68 3.45
C ASN A 238 -3.48 -20.72 3.70
N LEU A 239 -2.23 -20.34 3.50
CA LEU A 239 -1.05 -21.19 3.72
C LEU A 239 -0.33 -20.90 5.05
N GLY A 240 -0.89 -20.04 5.89
CA GLY A 240 -0.36 -19.71 7.20
C GLY A 240 -0.57 -18.23 7.53
N ASP A 241 -0.89 -17.96 8.78
CA ASP A 241 -1.05 -16.63 9.36
C ASP A 241 0.29 -16.09 9.88
N VAL A 242 0.41 -14.76 9.91
CA VAL A 242 1.56 -14.07 10.47
C VAL A 242 1.53 -14.15 12.00
N GLN A 243 2.51 -14.81 12.60
CA GLN A 243 2.57 -15.05 14.05
C GLN A 243 3.96 -14.89 14.67
N GLU A 244 4.91 -15.75 14.29
CA GLU A 244 6.21 -15.89 14.93
C GLU A 244 7.20 -14.87 14.39
N THR A 245 8.11 -14.41 15.24
CA THR A 245 9.26 -13.61 14.84
C THR A 245 10.28 -14.45 14.08
N LEU A 246 11.23 -13.79 13.43
CA LEU A 246 12.36 -14.47 12.79
C LEU A 246 13.13 -15.34 13.77
N SER A 247 13.59 -16.48 13.28
CA SER A 247 14.38 -17.48 14.01
C SER A 247 15.54 -17.96 13.15
N PHE A 248 16.39 -18.83 13.70
CA PHE A 248 17.50 -19.44 12.98
C PHE A 248 17.32 -20.95 12.88
N ASP A 249 17.74 -21.54 11.75
CA ASP A 249 17.87 -22.99 11.63
C ASP A 249 19.19 -23.51 12.21
N SER A 250 19.40 -24.83 12.13
CA SER A 250 20.64 -25.48 12.58
C SER A 250 21.89 -25.08 11.78
N SER A 251 21.71 -24.50 10.60
CA SER A 251 22.77 -24.01 9.71
C SER A 251 22.95 -22.49 9.81
N ASN A 252 22.31 -21.84 10.79
CA ASN A 252 22.33 -20.40 11.02
C ASN A 252 21.70 -19.55 9.89
N ASN A 253 20.81 -20.13 9.08
CA ASN A 253 19.98 -19.37 8.15
C ASN A 253 18.76 -18.79 8.87
N LEU A 254 18.30 -17.63 8.41
CA LEU A 254 17.08 -17.01 8.92
C LEU A 254 15.85 -17.81 8.45
N ILE A 255 14.93 -18.07 9.36
CA ILE A 255 13.66 -18.74 9.11
C ILE A 255 12.49 -17.87 9.55
N LEU A 256 11.51 -17.73 8.66
CA LEU A 256 10.19 -17.19 8.95
C LEU A 256 9.12 -18.28 8.78
N LYS A 257 8.27 -18.46 9.79
CA LYS A 257 7.20 -19.46 9.80
C LYS A 257 5.83 -18.79 9.89
N TYR A 258 4.95 -19.22 8.99
CA TYR A 258 3.52 -18.93 9.05
C TYR A 258 2.78 -20.24 9.30
N GLU A 259 2.01 -20.31 10.37
CA GLU A 259 1.25 -21.52 10.74
C GLU A 259 -0.25 -21.18 10.83
N ASN A 260 -1.08 -22.12 11.28
CA ASN A 260 -2.51 -21.89 11.45
C ASN A 260 -3.22 -21.44 10.15
N GLY A 261 -2.77 -21.97 9.00
CA GLY A 261 -3.45 -21.76 7.72
C GLY A 261 -4.78 -22.49 7.63
N ALA A 262 -5.26 -22.75 6.41
CA ALA A 262 -6.46 -23.55 6.21
C ALA A 262 -6.25 -25.00 6.71
N ILE A 263 -7.34 -25.71 7.02
CA ILE A 263 -7.28 -27.13 7.39
C ILE A 263 -6.69 -27.91 6.22
N CYS A 264 -5.60 -28.63 6.45
CA CYS A 264 -5.00 -29.48 5.43
C CYS A 264 -5.81 -30.75 5.24
N LYS A 265 -6.32 -30.97 4.02
CA LYS A 265 -7.13 -32.14 3.68
C LYS A 265 -6.32 -33.33 3.20
N GLU A 266 -5.02 -33.15 2.96
CA GLU A 266 -4.13 -34.21 2.50
C GLU A 266 -3.90 -35.24 3.62
N ASN A 267 -4.02 -36.53 3.31
CA ASN A 267 -3.79 -37.63 4.28
C ASN A 267 -4.67 -37.65 5.54
N GLN A 268 -5.80 -36.92 5.58
CA GLN A 268 -6.68 -36.88 6.77
C GLN A 268 -7.25 -38.25 7.16
N GLU A 269 -7.49 -39.15 6.20
CA GLU A 269 -7.94 -40.52 6.52
C GLU A 269 -6.94 -41.32 7.36
N LYS A 270 -5.66 -40.91 7.39
CA LYS A 270 -4.60 -41.56 8.17
C LYS A 270 -4.26 -40.81 9.47
N ARG A 271 -4.57 -39.51 9.57
CA ARG A 271 -4.19 -38.67 10.71
C ARG A 271 -5.44 -38.37 11.54
N GLN A 272 -5.50 -38.91 12.75
CA GLN A 272 -6.63 -38.71 13.69
C GLN A 272 -6.72 -37.28 14.26
N GLN A 273 -5.92 -36.33 13.74
CA GLN A 273 -5.81 -34.97 14.25
C GLN A 273 -5.85 -33.96 13.09
N GLU A 274 -6.55 -32.85 13.32
CA GLU A 274 -6.62 -31.73 12.38
C GLU A 274 -5.24 -31.08 12.26
N GLU A 275 -4.68 -31.11 11.06
CA GLU A 275 -3.44 -30.44 10.71
C GLU A 275 -3.76 -29.19 9.89
N HIS A 276 -3.14 -28.07 10.25
CA HIS A 276 -3.26 -26.82 9.51
C HIS A 276 -2.11 -26.66 8.52
N ILE A 277 -2.40 -26.07 7.36
CA ILE A 277 -1.39 -25.73 6.37
C ILE A 277 -0.43 -24.70 6.96
N ARG A 278 0.86 -24.86 6.65
CA ARG A 278 1.93 -23.97 7.11
C ARG A 278 2.92 -23.66 6.00
N THR A 279 3.58 -22.53 6.14
CA THR A 279 4.62 -22.05 5.23
C THR A 279 5.90 -21.78 6.01
N THR A 280 7.04 -22.23 5.50
CA THR A 280 8.37 -21.93 6.05
C THR A 280 9.23 -21.33 4.97
N ILE A 281 9.82 -20.16 5.26
CA ILE A 281 10.67 -19.44 4.33
C ILE A 281 12.07 -19.42 4.95
N THR A 282 13.02 -20.04 4.25
CA THR A 282 14.44 -20.04 4.62
C THR A 282 15.17 -19.00 3.78
N PHE A 283 15.80 -18.04 4.42
CA PHE A 283 16.55 -16.99 3.73
C PHE A 283 18.04 -17.30 3.75
N ILE A 284 18.65 -17.31 2.57
CA ILE A 284 20.08 -17.62 2.38
C ILE A 284 20.82 -16.35 1.97
N CYS A 285 21.82 -15.97 2.75
CA CYS A 285 22.66 -14.81 2.46
C CYS A 285 23.45 -15.00 1.16
N ASN A 286 23.28 -14.06 0.22
CA ASN A 286 24.15 -13.90 -0.93
C ASN A 286 24.26 -12.43 -1.33
N LEU A 287 25.41 -11.82 -1.03
CA LEU A 287 25.72 -10.41 -1.31
C LEU A 287 25.72 -10.04 -2.81
N LYS A 288 25.67 -11.03 -3.71
CA LYS A 288 25.61 -10.82 -5.17
C LYS A 288 24.19 -11.04 -5.74
N ALA A 289 23.25 -11.55 -4.94
CA ALA A 289 21.88 -11.74 -5.38
C ALA A 289 21.22 -10.38 -5.65
N LYS A 290 20.50 -10.28 -6.77
CA LYS A 290 19.79 -9.08 -7.20
C LYS A 290 18.41 -9.47 -7.70
N ASP A 291 17.40 -8.74 -7.26
CA ASP A 291 16.01 -8.86 -7.74
C ASP A 291 15.51 -10.31 -7.77
N THR A 292 15.88 -11.10 -6.75
CA THR A 292 15.50 -12.51 -6.61
C THR A 292 14.15 -12.64 -5.92
N LEU A 293 13.42 -13.70 -6.28
CA LEU A 293 12.17 -14.11 -5.63
C LEU A 293 12.38 -15.43 -4.88
N PRO A 294 11.55 -15.76 -3.89
CA PRO A 294 11.61 -17.06 -3.24
C PRO A 294 11.13 -18.15 -4.19
N GLU A 295 11.71 -19.34 -4.05
CA GLU A 295 11.36 -20.52 -4.84
C GLU A 295 10.79 -21.60 -3.93
N VAL A 296 9.79 -22.35 -4.41
CA VAL A 296 9.25 -23.50 -3.69
C VAL A 296 10.24 -24.65 -3.80
N THR A 297 10.89 -25.01 -2.70
CA THR A 297 11.89 -26.08 -2.66
C THR A 297 11.28 -27.43 -2.36
N GLU A 298 10.27 -27.48 -1.50
CA GLU A 298 9.57 -28.71 -1.13
C GLU A 298 8.13 -28.41 -0.73
N THR A 299 7.21 -29.32 -1.07
CA THR A 299 5.84 -29.28 -0.58
C THR A 299 5.21 -30.67 -0.57
N ASP A 300 4.46 -30.96 0.48
CA ASP A 300 3.60 -32.15 0.59
C ASP A 300 2.10 -31.80 0.50
N GLY A 301 1.78 -30.54 0.13
CA GLY A 301 0.42 -30.00 0.11
C GLY A 301 -0.06 -29.42 1.45
N CYS A 302 0.56 -29.80 2.58
CA CYS A 302 0.27 -29.25 3.91
C CYS A 302 1.38 -28.31 4.42
N HIS A 303 2.62 -28.52 4.00
CA HIS A 303 3.77 -27.69 4.35
C HIS A 303 4.45 -27.17 3.10
N TYR A 304 4.43 -25.85 2.92
CA TYR A 304 5.12 -25.18 1.82
C TYR A 304 6.48 -24.69 2.32
N GLN A 305 7.56 -25.22 1.74
CA GLN A 305 8.92 -24.80 2.05
C GLN A 305 9.46 -23.98 0.90
N LEU A 306 9.82 -22.73 1.20
CA LEU A 306 10.37 -21.78 0.25
C LEU A 306 11.80 -21.43 0.65
N THR A 307 12.65 -21.24 -0.35
CA THR A 307 14.00 -20.72 -0.15
C THR A 307 14.14 -19.39 -0.87
N TRP A 308 14.70 -18.39 -0.17
CA TRP A 308 14.97 -17.08 -0.74
C TRP A 308 16.46 -16.74 -0.62
N ILE A 309 17.17 -16.81 -1.74
CA ILE A 309 18.56 -16.36 -1.82
C ILE A 309 18.58 -14.86 -2.05
N THR A 310 19.05 -14.07 -1.08
CA THR A 310 19.01 -12.60 -1.14
C THR A 310 20.13 -11.96 -0.31
N ALA A 311 20.55 -10.75 -0.70
CA ALA A 311 21.52 -9.97 0.08
C ALA A 311 20.93 -9.52 1.43
N VAL A 312 19.60 -9.34 1.52
CA VAL A 312 18.93 -8.91 2.76
C VAL A 312 19.08 -9.93 3.89
N ALA A 313 19.31 -11.20 3.56
CA ALA A 313 19.53 -12.26 4.53
C ALA A 313 20.94 -12.26 5.15
N CYS A 314 21.85 -11.42 4.66
CA CYS A 314 23.17 -11.23 5.25
C CYS A 314 23.08 -10.33 6.50
N SER A 315 24.01 -10.50 7.44
CA SER A 315 24.01 -9.65 8.63
C SER A 315 24.32 -8.19 8.27
N LEU A 316 23.90 -7.25 9.12
CA LEU A 316 24.18 -5.83 8.94
C LEU A 316 25.69 -5.56 8.89
N GLU A 317 26.46 -6.31 9.66
CA GLU A 317 27.93 -6.26 9.66
C GLU A 317 28.50 -6.72 8.32
N GLN A 318 28.05 -7.87 7.80
CA GLN A 318 28.48 -8.38 6.49
C GLN A 318 28.13 -7.41 5.35
N LEU A 319 26.94 -6.82 5.38
CA LEU A 319 26.50 -5.82 4.41
C LEU A 319 27.38 -4.57 4.48
N HIS A 320 27.67 -4.08 5.69
CA HIS A 320 28.55 -2.95 5.90
C HIS A 320 29.97 -3.22 5.37
N GLU A 321 30.58 -4.34 5.77
CA GLU A 321 31.92 -4.73 5.32
C GLU A 321 32.00 -4.86 3.80
N TYR A 322 30.99 -5.46 3.17
CA TYR A 322 30.92 -5.59 1.72
C TYR A 322 30.83 -4.23 1.02
N SER A 323 30.00 -3.31 1.53
CA SER A 323 29.92 -1.94 1.01
C SER A 323 31.25 -1.21 1.15
N VAL A 324 31.92 -1.30 2.30
CA VAL A 324 33.24 -0.68 2.50
C VAL A 324 34.28 -1.25 1.53
N LYS A 325 34.37 -2.59 1.42
CA LYS A 325 35.32 -3.28 0.55
C LYS A 325 35.13 -2.97 -0.94
N THR A 326 33.88 -2.76 -1.36
CA THR A 326 33.54 -2.48 -2.76
C THR A 326 33.44 -0.98 -3.07
N SER A 327 33.51 -0.12 -2.05
CA SER A 327 33.45 1.32 -2.20
C SER A 327 34.66 1.87 -2.97
N ARG A 328 34.43 3.00 -3.64
CA ARG A 328 35.49 3.88 -4.16
C ARG A 328 35.40 5.19 -3.41
N ARG A 329 36.42 6.03 -3.57
CA ARG A 329 36.41 7.39 -3.00
C ARG A 329 35.11 8.10 -3.43
N CYS A 330 34.33 8.56 -2.46
CA CYS A 330 33.06 9.26 -2.68
C CYS A 330 31.94 8.49 -3.38
N ILE A 331 32.11 7.18 -3.57
CA ILE A 331 31.12 6.33 -4.22
C ILE A 331 30.90 5.08 -3.38
N ILE A 332 29.68 4.88 -2.91
CA ILE A 332 29.28 3.69 -2.15
C ILE A 332 28.07 3.04 -2.80
N ASN A 333 28.09 1.71 -2.85
CA ASN A 333 26.97 0.92 -3.35
C ASN A 333 26.19 0.34 -2.18
N ASN A 334 24.87 0.51 -2.22
CA ASN A 334 23.97 -0.22 -1.35
C ASN A 334 23.91 -1.68 -1.80
N PRO A 335 24.24 -2.65 -0.94
CA PRO A 335 24.32 -4.06 -1.32
C PRO A 335 22.94 -4.71 -1.49
N ILE A 336 21.90 -4.11 -0.92
CA ILE A 336 20.51 -4.60 -1.02
C ILE A 336 19.85 -4.07 -2.28
N THR A 337 19.87 -2.75 -2.48
CA THR A 337 19.17 -2.12 -3.62
C THR A 337 20.04 -2.02 -4.87
N ASN A 338 21.34 -2.33 -4.75
CA ASN A 338 22.34 -2.08 -5.79
C ASN A 338 22.39 -0.60 -6.26
N PHE A 339 21.80 0.32 -5.49
CA PHE A 339 21.83 1.74 -5.79
C PHE A 339 23.22 2.30 -5.47
N MET A 340 23.76 3.05 -6.42
CA MET A 340 25.05 3.71 -6.28
C MET A 340 24.84 5.14 -5.81
N TYR A 341 25.33 5.44 -4.61
CA TYR A 341 25.46 6.81 -4.14
C TYR A 341 26.79 7.37 -4.64
N ASN A 342 26.73 8.25 -5.64
CA ASN A 342 27.89 8.97 -6.16
C ASN A 342 27.84 10.43 -5.65
N LEU A 343 28.82 10.80 -4.84
CA LEU A 343 28.99 12.15 -4.30
C LEU A 343 30.16 12.91 -4.94
N ASP A 344 30.72 12.43 -6.07
CA ASP A 344 31.84 13.05 -6.79
C ASP A 344 31.56 14.52 -7.13
N SER A 345 30.30 14.87 -7.42
CA SER A 345 29.91 16.25 -7.72
C SER A 345 30.16 17.24 -6.57
N LEU A 346 30.33 16.74 -5.35
CA LEU A 346 30.64 17.49 -4.14
C LEU A 346 32.14 17.53 -3.82
N MET A 347 32.96 16.74 -4.53
CA MET A 347 34.41 16.76 -4.36
C MET A 347 35.01 18.09 -4.84
N ASP A 348 36.23 18.37 -4.36
CA ASP A 348 37.04 19.52 -4.73
C ASP A 348 36.30 20.86 -4.56
N LYS A 349 35.42 20.92 -3.56
CA LYS A 349 34.63 22.09 -3.16
C LYS A 349 34.57 22.20 -1.65
N ASP A 350 34.64 23.43 -1.15
CA ASP A 350 34.43 23.73 0.25
C ASP A 350 33.01 24.26 0.48
N PHE A 351 32.38 23.79 1.54
CA PHE A 351 31.05 24.19 1.97
C PHE A 351 31.15 24.96 3.29
N ASN A 352 30.35 26.02 3.43
CA ASN A 352 30.28 26.82 4.64
C ASN A 352 28.87 26.75 5.24
N VAL A 353 28.77 26.48 6.54
CA VAL A 353 27.50 26.51 7.27
C VAL A 353 27.66 27.29 8.57
N THR A 354 26.62 28.03 8.96
CA THR A 354 26.61 28.79 10.21
C THR A 354 25.54 28.21 11.13
N SER A 355 25.93 27.82 12.34
CA SER A 355 24.98 27.35 13.36
C SER A 355 24.06 28.46 13.85
N SER A 356 22.97 28.10 14.51
CA SER A 356 22.06 29.05 15.17
C SER A 356 22.74 29.95 16.21
N ARG A 357 23.88 29.53 16.76
CA ARG A 357 24.69 30.31 17.73
C ARG A 357 25.77 31.18 17.07
N GLY A 358 25.83 31.23 15.74
CA GLY A 358 26.78 32.05 14.99
C GLY A 358 28.14 31.39 14.71
N THR A 359 28.41 30.18 15.23
CA THR A 359 29.62 29.42 14.89
C THR A 359 29.62 29.05 13.41
N LYS A 360 30.71 29.37 12.70
CA LYS A 360 30.91 29.06 11.28
C LYS A 360 31.74 27.78 11.12
N TYR A 361 31.26 26.88 10.28
CA TYR A 361 31.93 25.63 9.93
C TYR A 361 32.26 25.63 8.46
N LYS A 362 33.48 25.20 8.13
CA LYS A 362 33.94 24.97 6.77
C LYS A 362 34.28 23.48 6.64
N PHE A 363 33.71 22.79 5.66
CA PHE A 363 33.95 21.36 5.44
C PHE A 363 34.03 21.03 3.95
N SER A 364 34.64 19.90 3.63
CA SER A 364 34.70 19.33 2.28
C SER A 364 34.16 17.91 2.34
N VAL A 365 33.65 17.40 1.21
CA VAL A 365 33.07 16.06 1.11
C VAL A 365 34.06 15.17 0.36
N CYS A 366 34.41 14.02 0.95
CA CYS A 366 35.33 13.03 0.39
C CYS A 366 36.73 13.54 0.05
N GLY A 367 37.17 14.61 0.72
CA GLY A 367 38.49 15.19 0.51
C GLY A 367 38.84 16.23 1.57
N PRO A 368 40.10 16.70 1.57
CA PRO A 368 40.53 17.79 2.43
C PRO A 368 39.89 19.12 2.00
N LEU A 369 39.94 20.11 2.89
CA LEU A 369 39.60 21.50 2.58
C LEU A 369 40.58 22.12 1.59
N ILE A 370 40.07 22.99 0.71
CA ILE A 370 40.90 23.83 -0.17
C ILE A 370 41.49 24.96 0.67
N ASN A 371 42.82 25.14 0.59
CA ASN A 371 43.59 26.07 1.43
C ASN A 371 43.35 25.85 2.94
N ASN A 372 43.59 24.63 3.38
CA ASN A 372 43.37 24.21 4.77
C ASN A 372 44.29 24.97 5.74
N THR A 373 43.72 25.77 6.63
CA THR A 373 44.42 26.36 7.79
C THR A 373 44.40 25.43 9.02
N CYS A 374 43.64 24.34 8.96
CA CYS A 374 43.57 23.34 10.01
C CYS A 374 44.80 22.41 9.94
N LYS A 375 45.17 21.82 11.08
CA LYS A 375 46.34 20.93 11.18
C LYS A 375 46.22 19.75 10.21
N ALA A 376 47.35 19.28 9.67
CA ALA A 376 47.37 18.05 8.88
C ALA A 376 46.77 16.88 9.69
N GLY A 377 45.88 16.11 9.05
CA GLY A 377 45.16 15.00 9.70
C GLY A 377 43.85 15.39 10.39
N THR A 378 43.40 16.64 10.32
CA THR A 378 42.02 17.00 10.70
C THR A 378 41.09 16.77 9.51
N GLY A 379 40.26 15.73 9.58
CA GLY A 379 39.27 15.36 8.56
C GLY A 379 38.61 14.04 8.91
#